data_AF-A0A0J7XHR9-F1
#
_entry.id   AF-A0A0J7XHR9-F1
#
_cell.length_a   1.000
_cell.length_b   1.000
_cell.length_c   1.000
_cell.angle_alpha   90.00
_cell.angle_beta   90.00
_cell.angle_gamma   90.00
#
_symmetry.space_group_name_H-M   'P 1'
#
loop_
_entity.id
_entity.type
_entity.pdbx_description
1 polymer ?
#
loop_
_entity_poly.entity_id
_entity_poly.type
_entity_poly.pdbx_seq_one_letter_code
_entity_poly.pdbx_strand_id
1 'polypeptide(L)'
;MAETERAEWIGPERHYTDPYRGRLPELERCMIRHRALEMILILYHAEELKRSVVQTVEMQARWKRGRDDEEEAVSAVAEGKKVKRALAFLVNDGALTADERREMVALIGRRNSIAHHLDQVTADLSTDSWVRGHLAFMPNRQEYDHEALNRLKALRQLLAERSIAKRYVGTINMRGIFFEATERALRDDLKRLERRIRKLVRERIRAIKAVNAELSLEGTELVGIFDPRWPDNRYHSGCLTPRGIEICYRLFDMGKSAMAVAHLMEMSLPSVRAREKQWRELGGESRIMTDLEGIPAIRKRLRYEDMR
;
A
#
# COMPACT_ATOMS: atom_id res chain seq x y z
N MET A 1 36.69 -24.98 -25.40
CA MET A 1 35.43 -25.60 -24.95
C MET A 1 34.76 -24.59 -24.05
N ALA A 2 33.71 -23.93 -24.55
CA ALA A 2 32.97 -22.94 -23.76
C ALA A 2 32.01 -23.70 -22.83
N GLU A 3 32.13 -23.49 -21.53
CA GLU A 3 31.16 -23.95 -20.55
C GLU A 3 29.81 -23.31 -20.88
N THR A 4 28.88 -24.11 -21.37
CA THR A 4 27.51 -23.69 -21.60
C THR A 4 26.89 -23.40 -20.23
N GLU A 5 26.79 -22.12 -19.86
CA GLU A 5 25.99 -21.67 -18.72
C GLU A 5 24.59 -22.31 -18.83
N ARG A 6 24.32 -23.27 -17.94
CA ARG A 6 23.01 -23.90 -17.86
C ARG A 6 22.04 -22.85 -17.35
N ALA A 7 21.13 -22.42 -18.21
CA ALA A 7 20.06 -21.50 -17.85
C ALA A 7 19.37 -21.99 -16.56
N GLU A 8 19.52 -21.24 -15.48
CA GLU A 8 18.78 -21.48 -14.24
C GLU A 8 17.29 -21.29 -14.57
N TRP A 9 16.51 -22.34 -14.32
CA TRP A 9 15.07 -22.27 -14.48
C TRP A 9 14.51 -21.32 -13.41
N ILE A 10 14.11 -20.12 -13.84
CA ILE A 10 13.37 -19.18 -13.01
C ILE A 10 11.89 -19.49 -13.25
N GLY A 11 11.31 -20.32 -12.39
CA GLY A 11 9.90 -20.70 -12.48
C GLY A 11 8.92 -19.52 -12.43
N PRO A 12 7.62 -19.77 -12.69
CA PRO A 12 6.60 -18.72 -12.62
C PRO A 12 6.58 -18.05 -11.23
N GLU A 13 6.40 -16.73 -11.22
CA GLU A 13 6.38 -15.94 -9.99
C GLU A 13 5.32 -16.47 -9.00
N ARG A 14 5.73 -16.59 -7.74
CA ARG A 14 4.85 -17.08 -6.66
C ARG A 14 3.74 -16.04 -6.42
N HIS A 15 2.52 -16.32 -6.85
CA HIS A 15 1.39 -15.45 -6.55
C HIS A 15 0.79 -15.74 -5.18
N TYR A 16 0.72 -14.70 -4.33
CA TYR A 16 0.06 -14.77 -3.04
C TYR A 16 -1.45 -15.00 -3.22
N THR A 17 -1.96 -16.15 -2.76
CA THR A 17 -3.40 -16.42 -2.66
C THR A 17 -3.87 -15.95 -1.28
N ASP A 18 -4.78 -14.97 -1.21
CA ASP A 18 -5.31 -14.46 0.07
C ASP A 18 -6.05 -15.56 0.85
N PRO A 19 -5.51 -16.06 1.97
CA PRO A 19 -6.15 -17.13 2.73
C PRO A 19 -7.40 -16.64 3.49
N TYR A 20 -7.66 -15.32 3.52
CA TYR A 20 -8.75 -14.72 4.31
C TYR A 20 -10.04 -14.45 3.52
N ARG A 21 -10.12 -14.89 2.25
CA ARG A 21 -11.34 -14.82 1.40
C ARG A 21 -12.02 -13.44 1.43
N GLY A 22 -11.25 -12.36 1.25
CA GLY A 22 -11.81 -11.01 1.15
C GLY A 22 -12.18 -10.33 2.47
N ARG A 23 -11.95 -10.95 3.64
CA ARG A 23 -12.01 -10.23 4.91
C ARG A 23 -10.75 -9.38 5.06
N LEU A 24 -10.90 -8.06 5.08
CA LEU A 24 -9.81 -7.13 5.41
C LEU A 24 -9.21 -7.52 6.79
N PRO A 25 -7.91 -7.85 6.86
CA PRO A 25 -7.26 -8.12 8.14
C PRO A 25 -7.15 -6.84 8.99
N GLU A 26 -6.84 -7.01 10.28
CA GLU A 26 -6.88 -5.90 11.23
C GLU A 26 -5.94 -4.76 10.85
N LEU A 27 -4.77 -5.09 10.29
CA LEU A 27 -3.77 -4.11 9.85
C LEU A 27 -4.36 -3.16 8.81
N GLU A 28 -4.94 -3.72 7.75
CA GLU A 28 -5.52 -2.99 6.63
C GLU A 28 -6.71 -2.14 7.12
N ARG A 29 -7.56 -2.67 8.01
CA ARG A 29 -8.64 -1.90 8.65
C ARG A 29 -8.11 -0.71 9.46
N CYS A 30 -7.05 -0.91 10.23
CA CYS A 30 -6.42 0.17 10.99
C CYS A 30 -5.81 1.23 10.07
N MET A 31 -5.17 0.82 8.98
CA MET A 31 -4.63 1.74 7.97
C MET A 31 -5.72 2.54 7.28
N ILE A 32 -6.83 1.91 6.88
CA ILE A 32 -7.99 2.60 6.29
C ILE A 32 -8.54 3.65 7.26
N ARG A 33 -8.75 3.29 8.54
CA ARG A 33 -9.21 4.24 9.56
C ARG A 33 -8.23 5.38 9.76
N HIS A 34 -6.93 5.07 9.83
CA HIS A 34 -5.88 6.07 9.98
C HIS A 34 -5.92 7.09 8.83
N ARG A 35 -5.93 6.61 7.58
CA ARG A 35 -6.06 7.46 6.40
C ARG A 35 -7.34 8.27 6.42
N ALA A 36 -8.47 7.68 6.81
CA ALA A 36 -9.76 8.38 6.89
C ALA A 36 -9.70 9.57 7.87
N LEU A 37 -9.13 9.37 9.05
CA LEU A 37 -8.96 10.44 10.04
C LEU A 37 -7.97 11.51 9.56
N GLU A 38 -6.86 11.12 8.92
CA GLU A 38 -5.92 12.08 8.31
C GLU A 38 -6.57 12.88 7.19
N MET A 39 -7.36 12.22 6.33
CA MET A 39 -8.09 12.89 5.26
C MET A 39 -9.07 13.91 5.82
N ILE A 40 -9.82 13.61 6.87
CA ILE A 40 -10.69 14.60 7.55
C ILE A 40 -9.89 15.83 8.00
N LEU A 41 -8.73 15.63 8.62
CA LEU A 41 -7.85 16.74 9.02
C LEU A 41 -7.31 17.50 7.81
N ILE A 42 -6.92 16.82 6.73
CA ILE A 42 -6.47 17.47 5.48
C ILE A 42 -7.59 18.34 4.89
N LEU A 43 -8.81 17.82 4.80
CA LEU A 43 -9.98 18.57 4.30
C LEU A 43 -10.19 19.84 5.14
N TYR A 44 -10.14 19.73 6.48
CA TYR A 44 -10.28 20.85 7.38
C TYR A 44 -9.14 21.87 7.25
N HIS A 45 -7.88 21.44 7.34
CA HIS A 45 -6.73 22.35 7.30
C HIS A 45 -6.57 23.03 5.95
N ALA A 46 -6.89 22.36 4.83
CA ALA A 46 -6.88 22.96 3.51
C ALA A 46 -7.96 24.05 3.38
N GLU A 47 -9.16 23.80 3.89
CA GLU A 47 -10.25 24.78 3.89
C GLU A 47 -9.95 25.99 4.80
N GLU A 48 -9.38 25.76 5.98
CA GLU A 48 -8.94 26.85 6.84
C GLU A 48 -7.78 27.64 6.24
N LEU A 49 -6.79 26.98 5.61
CA LEU A 49 -5.71 27.67 4.89
C LEU A 49 -6.26 28.59 3.79
N LYS A 50 -7.18 28.06 2.97
CA LYS A 50 -7.87 28.81 1.93
C LYS A 50 -8.57 30.06 2.51
N ARG A 51 -9.28 29.91 3.63
CA ARG A 51 -9.99 31.01 4.30
C ARG A 51 -9.03 32.04 4.89
N SER A 52 -8.00 31.60 5.61
CA SER A 52 -7.00 32.49 6.20
C SER A 52 -6.35 33.37 5.14
N VAL A 53 -5.92 32.79 4.02
CA VAL A 53 -5.33 33.55 2.90
C VAL A 53 -6.27 34.65 2.39
N VAL A 54 -7.54 34.32 2.14
CA VAL A 54 -8.52 35.28 1.62
C VAL A 54 -8.82 36.36 2.66
N GLN A 55 -9.08 35.98 3.91
CA GLN A 55 -9.41 36.91 4.98
C GLN A 55 -8.27 37.87 5.29
N THR A 56 -7.03 37.40 5.35
CA THR A 56 -5.85 38.23 5.59
C THR A 56 -5.72 39.32 4.52
N VAL A 57 -5.92 38.97 3.24
CA VAL A 57 -5.84 39.95 2.14
C VAL A 57 -7.04 40.89 2.12
N GLU A 58 -8.27 40.37 2.30
CA GLU A 58 -9.49 41.18 2.30
C GLU A 58 -9.48 42.20 3.45
N MET A 59 -9.05 41.81 4.65
CA MET A 59 -8.96 42.71 5.80
C MET A 59 -7.85 43.74 5.64
N GLN A 60 -6.68 43.33 5.12
CA GLN A 60 -5.62 44.28 4.82
C GLN A 60 -6.06 45.31 3.77
N ALA A 61 -6.75 44.88 2.73
CA ALA A 61 -7.31 45.76 1.70
C ALA A 61 -8.41 46.68 2.25
N ARG A 62 -9.25 46.19 3.16
CA ARG A 62 -10.29 46.98 3.83
C ARG A 62 -9.67 48.02 4.77
N TRP A 63 -8.62 47.65 5.51
CA TRP A 63 -7.93 48.56 6.41
C TRP A 63 -7.18 49.67 5.67
N LYS A 64 -6.55 49.35 4.53
CA LYS A 64 -5.95 50.37 3.65
C LYS A 64 -7.02 51.32 3.07
N ARG A 65 -8.15 50.80 2.60
CA ARG A 65 -9.29 51.61 2.10
C ARG A 65 -10.04 52.40 3.18
N GLY A 66 -9.98 51.98 4.44
CA GLY A 66 -10.47 52.81 5.56
C GLY A 66 -9.52 53.95 5.91
N ARG A 67 -8.36 54.03 5.25
CA ARG A 67 -7.31 55.03 5.46
C ARG A 67 -7.19 56.00 4.29
N ASP A 68 -7.50 55.53 3.08
CA ASP A 68 -7.57 56.31 1.84
C ASP A 68 -9.03 56.27 1.35
N ASP A 69 -9.73 57.42 1.31
CA ASP A 69 -11.15 57.58 0.95
C ASP A 69 -11.46 57.18 -0.53
N GLU A 70 -11.27 55.93 -0.91
CA GLU A 70 -11.68 55.41 -2.23
C GLU A 70 -12.45 54.08 -2.11
N GLU A 71 -13.75 54.18 -2.42
CA GLU A 71 -14.67 53.07 -2.60
C GLU A 71 -14.45 52.38 -3.95
N GLU A 72 -14.08 51.09 -3.93
CA GLU A 72 -14.60 50.15 -4.93
C GLU A 72 -14.67 48.70 -4.42
N ALA A 73 -15.84 48.09 -4.59
CA ALA A 73 -16.23 46.82 -4.00
C ALA A 73 -15.67 45.61 -4.77
N VAL A 74 -14.86 44.78 -4.10
CA VAL A 74 -14.47 43.45 -4.61
C VAL A 74 -15.56 42.44 -4.24
N SER A 75 -16.76 42.58 -4.81
CA SER A 75 -17.89 41.68 -4.51
C SER A 75 -18.56 41.13 -5.76
N ALA A 76 -17.83 40.39 -6.60
CA ALA A 76 -18.44 39.53 -7.63
C ALA A 76 -17.48 38.45 -8.21
N VAL A 77 -16.50 37.96 -7.44
CA VAL A 77 -15.51 37.00 -7.96
C VAL A 77 -15.77 35.61 -7.41
N ALA A 78 -15.89 34.61 -8.29
CA ALA A 78 -16.00 33.20 -7.92
C ALA A 78 -14.91 32.80 -6.92
N GLU A 79 -15.27 32.02 -5.91
CA GLU A 79 -14.45 31.75 -4.72
C GLU A 79 -13.04 31.18 -5.05
N GLY A 80 -12.94 30.32 -6.07
CA GLY A 80 -11.64 29.79 -6.53
C GLY A 80 -10.72 30.83 -7.17
N LYS A 81 -11.28 31.86 -7.83
CA LYS A 81 -10.51 32.99 -8.38
C LYS A 81 -10.04 33.93 -7.27
N LYS A 82 -10.79 34.05 -6.16
CA LYS A 82 -10.39 34.85 -4.99
C LYS A 82 -9.10 34.32 -4.35
N VAL A 83 -9.01 33.01 -4.13
CA VAL A 83 -7.83 32.37 -3.49
C VAL A 83 -6.58 32.59 -4.33
N LYS A 84 -6.66 32.37 -5.65
CA LYS A 84 -5.52 32.58 -6.56
C LYS A 84 -5.04 34.04 -6.56
N ARG A 85 -5.97 35.00 -6.53
CA ARG A 85 -5.64 36.44 -6.45
C ARG A 85 -5.02 36.80 -5.10
N ALA A 86 -5.57 36.30 -4.00
CA ALA A 86 -5.03 36.54 -2.67
C ALA A 86 -3.60 35.98 -2.51
N LEU A 87 -3.34 34.76 -2.99
CA LEU A 87 -1.98 34.21 -3.00
C LEU A 87 -1.02 35.02 -3.88
N ALA A 88 -1.47 35.50 -5.05
CA ALA A 88 -0.64 36.35 -5.90
C ALA A 88 -0.31 37.69 -5.21
N PHE A 89 -1.27 38.28 -4.50
CA PHE A 89 -1.06 39.48 -3.70
C PHE A 89 0.00 39.25 -2.62
N LEU A 90 -0.10 38.16 -1.86
CA LEU A 90 0.87 37.82 -0.81
C LEU A 90 2.29 37.59 -1.35
N VAL A 91 2.42 37.06 -2.57
CA VAL A 91 3.74 36.94 -3.24
C VAL A 91 4.28 38.31 -3.63
N ASN A 92 3.45 39.17 -4.22
CA ASN A 92 3.86 40.52 -4.64
C ASN A 92 4.25 41.39 -3.43
N ASP A 93 3.60 41.22 -2.29
CA ASP A 93 3.94 41.91 -1.03
C ASP A 93 5.17 41.32 -0.32
N GLY A 94 5.74 40.23 -0.87
CA GLY A 94 6.88 39.51 -0.32
C GLY A 94 6.56 38.79 1.00
N ALA A 95 5.29 38.51 1.27
CA ALA A 95 4.86 37.69 2.41
C ALA A 95 5.01 36.19 2.09
N LEU A 96 4.89 35.79 0.83
CA LEU A 96 5.09 34.41 0.36
C LEU A 96 6.08 34.35 -0.79
N THR A 97 6.78 33.23 -0.94
CA THR A 97 7.57 32.92 -2.12
C THR A 97 6.69 32.29 -3.22
N ALA A 98 7.19 32.28 -4.46
CA ALA A 98 6.50 31.61 -5.56
C ALA A 98 6.34 30.10 -5.30
N ASP A 99 7.32 29.48 -4.64
CA ASP A 99 7.33 28.05 -4.32
C ASP A 99 6.29 27.71 -3.27
N GLU A 100 6.24 28.49 -2.19
CA GLU A 100 5.22 28.35 -1.14
C GLU A 100 3.82 28.52 -1.72
N ARG A 101 3.62 29.49 -2.63
CA ARG A 101 2.35 29.64 -3.34
C ARG A 101 2.01 28.39 -4.14
N ARG A 102 2.96 27.83 -4.89
CA ARG A 102 2.73 26.61 -5.69
C ARG A 102 2.32 25.44 -4.79
N GLU A 103 3.00 25.28 -3.66
CA GLU A 103 2.72 24.23 -2.69
C GLU A 103 1.34 24.40 -2.03
N MET A 104 0.99 25.60 -1.58
CA MET A 104 -0.32 25.90 -1.02
C MET A 104 -1.45 25.61 -2.02
N VAL A 105 -1.27 25.97 -3.30
CA VAL A 105 -2.25 25.66 -4.35
C VAL A 105 -2.37 24.15 -4.55
N ALA A 106 -1.26 23.42 -4.57
CA ALA A 106 -1.25 21.97 -4.74
C ALA A 106 -1.99 21.28 -3.58
N LEU A 107 -1.73 21.67 -2.33
CA LEU A 107 -2.36 21.08 -1.15
C LEU A 107 -3.85 21.46 -1.04
N ILE A 108 -4.24 22.67 -1.42
CA ILE A 108 -5.66 23.05 -1.53
C ILE A 108 -6.34 22.22 -2.63
N GLY A 109 -5.67 22.00 -3.76
CA GLY A 109 -6.16 21.12 -4.83
C GLY A 109 -6.32 19.66 -4.37
N ARG A 110 -5.43 19.18 -3.50
CA ARG A 110 -5.45 17.84 -2.92
C ARG A 110 -6.75 17.52 -2.19
N ARG A 111 -7.32 18.50 -1.48
CA ARG A 111 -8.64 18.41 -0.84
C ARG A 111 -9.71 17.95 -1.84
N ASN A 112 -9.71 18.51 -3.05
CA ASN A 112 -10.66 18.12 -4.10
C ASN A 112 -10.34 16.73 -4.65
N SER A 113 -9.06 16.39 -4.82
CA SER A 113 -8.64 15.05 -5.23
C SER A 113 -9.09 13.97 -4.24
N ILE A 114 -8.97 14.21 -2.93
CA ILE A 114 -9.44 13.28 -1.90
C ILE A 114 -10.95 13.10 -1.99
N ALA A 115 -11.70 14.18 -2.22
CA ALA A 115 -13.15 14.12 -2.33
C ALA A 115 -13.64 13.37 -3.58
N HIS A 116 -12.91 13.46 -4.70
CA HIS A 116 -13.29 12.83 -5.97
C HIS A 116 -12.72 11.43 -6.18
N HIS A 117 -11.64 11.07 -5.48
CA HIS A 117 -10.89 9.82 -5.70
C HIS A 117 -10.63 9.05 -4.40
N LEU A 118 -11.61 9.05 -3.48
CA LEU A 118 -11.51 8.32 -2.20
C LEU A 118 -11.28 6.82 -2.40
N ASP A 119 -11.88 6.26 -3.45
CA ASP A 119 -11.71 4.89 -3.90
C ASP A 119 -10.24 4.61 -4.24
N GLN A 120 -9.59 5.48 -5.02
CA GLN A 120 -8.21 5.29 -5.45
C GLN A 120 -7.21 5.40 -4.30
N VAL A 121 -7.45 6.33 -3.38
CA VAL A 121 -6.55 6.65 -2.25
C VAL A 121 -6.52 5.52 -1.19
N THR A 122 -7.46 4.58 -1.25
CA THR A 122 -7.54 3.43 -0.33
C THR A 122 -7.45 2.07 -1.02
N ALA A 123 -7.48 2.02 -2.35
CA ALA A 123 -7.54 0.79 -3.13
C ALA A 123 -6.29 -0.11 -2.96
N ASP A 124 -5.12 0.47 -2.67
CA ASP A 124 -3.88 -0.27 -2.38
C ASP A 124 -3.98 -1.14 -1.11
N LEU A 125 -4.93 -0.86 -0.22
CA LEU A 125 -5.20 -1.65 0.98
C LEU A 125 -6.20 -2.79 0.73
N SER A 126 -6.69 -2.94 -0.50
CA SER A 126 -7.58 -4.04 -0.86
C SER A 126 -6.85 -5.38 -0.85
N THR A 127 -7.46 -6.41 -0.27
CA THR A 127 -6.94 -7.78 -0.37
C THR A 127 -7.31 -8.46 -1.68
N ASP A 128 -8.23 -7.89 -2.45
CA ASP A 128 -8.67 -8.42 -3.72
C ASP A 128 -7.54 -8.38 -4.76
N SER A 129 -7.23 -9.56 -5.33
CA SER A 129 -6.19 -9.70 -6.35
C SER A 129 -6.55 -8.99 -7.65
N TRP A 130 -7.84 -8.95 -8.01
CA TRP A 130 -8.28 -8.24 -9.22
C TRP A 130 -8.08 -6.73 -9.07
N VAL A 131 -8.45 -6.17 -7.90
CA VAL A 131 -8.21 -4.76 -7.59
C VAL A 131 -6.71 -4.45 -7.61
N ARG A 132 -5.87 -5.25 -6.94
CA ARG A 132 -4.41 -5.05 -6.94
C ARG A 132 -3.79 -5.14 -8.33
N GLY A 133 -4.23 -6.11 -9.14
CA GLY A 133 -3.81 -6.26 -10.52
C GLY A 133 -4.21 -5.07 -11.37
N HIS A 134 -5.47 -4.63 -11.26
CA HIS A 134 -5.98 -3.48 -12.00
C HIS A 134 -5.25 -2.18 -11.63
N LEU A 135 -4.95 -1.97 -10.34
CA LEU A 135 -4.21 -0.80 -9.86
C LEU A 135 -2.83 -0.65 -10.50
N ALA A 136 -2.14 -1.75 -10.82
CA ALA A 136 -0.83 -1.72 -11.47
C ALA A 136 -0.87 -1.14 -12.89
N PHE A 137 -2.03 -1.23 -13.56
CA PHE A 137 -2.22 -0.78 -14.94
C PHE A 137 -3.05 0.50 -15.06
N MET A 138 -3.33 1.19 -13.95
CA MET A 138 -4.11 2.43 -13.96
C MET A 138 -3.18 3.65 -14.11
N PRO A 139 -3.09 4.28 -15.30
CA PRO A 139 -2.30 5.49 -15.47
C PRO A 139 -2.93 6.65 -14.68
N ASN A 140 -2.10 7.45 -14.01
CA ASN A 140 -2.50 8.64 -13.24
C ASN A 140 -3.35 8.39 -11.97
N ARG A 141 -3.16 7.25 -11.29
CA ARG A 141 -3.84 7.00 -10.00
C ARG A 141 -3.49 8.07 -8.97
N GLN A 142 -4.47 8.48 -8.18
CA GLN A 142 -4.23 9.33 -7.02
C GLN A 142 -3.78 8.47 -5.83
N GLU A 143 -2.50 8.53 -5.50
CA GLU A 143 -1.94 7.85 -4.34
C GLU A 143 -2.28 8.57 -3.05
N TYR A 144 -2.22 7.88 -1.91
CA TYR A 144 -2.28 8.54 -0.60
C TYR A 144 -0.97 9.27 -0.31
N ASP A 145 -1.05 10.54 0.11
CA ASP A 145 0.12 11.36 0.46
C ASP A 145 0.25 11.47 1.97
N HIS A 146 1.24 10.76 2.50
CA HIS A 146 1.51 10.65 3.93
C HIS A 146 2.01 11.96 4.57
N GLU A 147 2.49 12.91 3.77
CA GLU A 147 3.08 14.17 4.27
C GLU A 147 2.14 15.36 4.12
N ALA A 148 1.06 15.24 3.34
CA ALA A 148 0.13 16.33 3.04
C ALA A 148 -0.38 17.04 4.29
N LEU A 149 -0.76 16.29 5.34
CA LEU A 149 -1.26 16.88 6.59
C LEU A 149 -0.20 17.71 7.31
N ASN A 150 1.04 17.22 7.37
CA ASN A 150 2.14 17.90 8.03
C ASN A 150 2.54 19.17 7.27
N ARG A 151 2.63 19.08 5.93
CA ARG A 151 2.91 20.24 5.07
C ARG A 151 1.83 21.30 5.15
N LEU A 152 0.54 20.91 5.19
CA LEU A 152 -0.57 21.84 5.42
C LEU A 152 -0.46 22.60 6.74
N LYS A 153 -0.10 21.90 7.82
CA LYS A 153 0.10 22.53 9.13
C LYS A 153 1.29 23.49 9.12
N ALA A 154 2.41 23.09 8.51
CA ALA A 154 3.60 23.92 8.39
C ALA A 154 3.31 25.22 7.62
N LEU A 155 2.61 25.13 6.48
CA LEU A 155 2.24 26.31 5.69
C LEU A 155 1.24 27.23 6.40
N ARG A 156 0.31 26.67 7.17
CA ARG A 156 -0.59 27.49 8.02
C ARG A 156 0.19 28.27 9.08
N GLN A 157 1.15 27.61 9.73
CA GLN A 157 2.01 28.25 10.73
C GLN A 157 2.86 29.34 10.10
N LEU A 158 3.50 29.04 8.96
CA LEU A 158 4.31 30.00 8.20
C LEU A 158 3.48 31.24 7.82
N LEU A 159 2.27 31.05 7.29
CA LEU A 159 1.38 32.16 6.93
C LEU A 159 1.04 33.03 8.14
N ALA A 160 0.73 32.42 9.30
CA ALA A 160 0.45 33.16 10.52
C ALA A 160 1.66 33.99 10.98
N GLU A 161 2.84 33.39 11.05
CA GLU A 161 4.08 34.04 11.47
C GLU A 161 4.45 35.21 10.56
N ARG A 162 4.36 35.02 9.24
CA ARG A 162 4.68 36.08 8.27
C ARG A 162 3.62 37.17 8.23
N SER A 163 2.35 36.84 8.45
CA SER A 163 1.29 37.84 8.57
C SER A 163 1.54 38.76 9.77
N ILE A 164 1.98 38.20 10.90
CA ILE A 164 2.37 38.97 12.08
C ILE A 164 3.61 39.83 11.78
N ALA A 165 4.65 39.24 11.20
CA ALA A 165 5.90 39.95 10.87
C ALA A 165 5.68 41.15 9.94
N LYS A 166 4.79 40.99 8.94
CA LYS A 166 4.40 42.04 7.99
C LYS A 166 3.29 42.97 8.51
N ARG A 167 2.86 42.78 9.77
CA ARG A 167 1.83 43.60 10.45
C ARG A 167 0.50 43.63 9.69
N TYR A 168 0.10 42.49 9.13
CA TYR A 168 -1.23 42.35 8.56
C TYR A 168 -2.30 42.47 9.64
N VAL A 169 -3.45 43.02 9.25
CA VAL A 169 -4.63 43.04 10.13
C VAL A 169 -5.14 41.62 10.35
N GLY A 170 -5.07 41.16 11.60
CA GLY A 170 -5.57 39.87 12.02
C GLY A 170 -7.10 39.87 12.20
N THR A 171 -7.71 38.69 12.03
CA THR A 171 -9.11 38.44 12.38
C THR A 171 -9.18 37.46 13.55
N ILE A 172 -9.96 37.80 14.57
CA ILE A 172 -10.33 36.84 15.61
C ILE A 172 -11.50 36.03 15.08
N ASN A 173 -11.32 34.72 14.97
CA ASN A 173 -12.27 33.78 14.40
C ASN A 173 -12.59 32.67 15.42
N MET A 174 -13.87 32.51 15.76
CA MET A 174 -14.34 31.47 16.72
C MET A 174 -14.35 30.05 16.14
N ARG A 175 -14.23 29.86 14.82
CA ARG A 175 -14.27 28.54 14.15
C ARG A 175 -13.10 27.63 14.53
N GLY A 176 -11.93 28.21 14.79
CA GLY A 176 -10.79 27.45 15.31
C GLY A 176 -11.13 26.78 16.65
N ILE A 177 -11.85 27.51 17.51
CA ILE A 177 -12.28 27.04 18.84
C ILE A 177 -13.29 25.89 18.71
N PHE A 178 -14.24 26.00 17.76
CA PHE A 178 -15.24 24.94 17.54
C PHE A 178 -14.63 23.62 17.06
N PHE A 179 -13.48 23.65 16.37
CA PHE A 179 -12.84 22.43 15.88
C PHE A 179 -11.74 21.91 16.82
N GLU A 180 -11.26 22.71 17.79
CA GLU A 180 -10.10 22.34 18.60
C GLU A 180 -10.29 21.02 19.36
N ALA A 181 -11.47 20.82 19.97
CA ALA A 181 -11.80 19.59 20.67
C ALA A 181 -11.80 18.38 19.72
N THR A 182 -12.39 18.54 18.52
CA THR A 182 -12.41 17.52 17.47
C THR A 182 -10.99 17.22 16.99
N GLU A 183 -10.19 18.24 16.70
CA GLU A 183 -8.82 18.08 16.25
C GLU A 183 -7.98 17.31 17.27
N ARG A 184 -8.13 17.64 18.56
CA ARG A 184 -7.43 16.95 19.65
C ARG A 184 -7.82 15.48 19.71
N ALA A 185 -9.12 15.17 19.67
CA ALA A 185 -9.62 13.80 19.66
C ALA A 185 -9.09 13.01 18.45
N LEU A 186 -9.19 13.58 17.25
CA LEU A 186 -8.70 12.95 16.02
C LEU A 186 -7.19 12.71 16.06
N ARG A 187 -6.40 13.67 16.58
CA ARG A 187 -4.95 13.51 16.75
C ARG A 187 -4.60 12.40 17.73
N ASP A 188 -5.33 12.27 18.83
CA ASP A 188 -5.11 11.22 19.81
C ASP A 188 -5.45 9.83 19.26
N ASP A 189 -6.54 9.74 18.49
CA ASP A 189 -6.92 8.51 17.81
C ASP A 189 -5.94 8.13 16.70
N LEU A 190 -5.41 9.10 15.94
CA LEU A 190 -4.31 8.86 15.00
C LEU A 190 -3.07 8.29 15.70
N LYS A 191 -2.63 8.88 16.82
CA LYS A 191 -1.50 8.36 17.61
C LYS A 191 -1.76 6.94 18.14
N ARG A 192 -3.00 6.60 18.49
CA ARG A 192 -3.37 5.25 18.94
C ARG A 192 -3.34 4.26 17.78
N LEU A 193 -3.93 4.63 16.64
CA LEU A 193 -3.93 3.83 15.42
C LEU A 193 -2.50 3.60 14.92
N GLU A 194 -1.65 4.61 14.91
CA GLU A 194 -0.27 4.50 14.49
C GLU A 194 0.51 3.49 15.34
N ARG A 195 0.37 3.55 16.68
CA ARG A 195 0.97 2.56 17.59
C ARG A 195 0.46 1.15 17.31
N ARG A 196 -0.84 0.99 17.02
CA ARG A 196 -1.44 -0.30 16.67
C ARG A 196 -0.92 -0.82 15.33
N ILE A 197 -0.89 0.02 14.30
CA ILE A 197 -0.34 -0.29 12.97
C ILE A 197 1.10 -0.75 13.09
N ARG A 198 1.96 0.01 13.78
CA ARG A 198 3.38 -0.36 14.00
C ARG A 198 3.52 -1.72 14.71
N LYS A 199 2.61 -2.09 15.61
CA LYS A 199 2.58 -3.42 16.23
C LYS A 199 2.19 -4.50 15.22
N LEU A 200 1.08 -4.31 14.52
CA LEU A 200 0.56 -5.27 13.53
C LEU A 200 1.51 -5.47 12.35
N VAL A 201 2.21 -4.42 11.89
CA VAL A 201 3.26 -4.51 10.86
C VAL A 201 4.40 -5.39 11.34
N ARG A 202 4.88 -5.23 12.57
CA ARG A 202 5.94 -6.09 13.13
C ARG A 202 5.49 -7.54 13.22
N GLU A 203 4.26 -7.79 13.64
CA GLU A 203 3.68 -9.14 13.67
C GLU A 203 3.58 -9.74 12.27
N ARG A 204 3.13 -8.95 11.29
CA ARG A 204 3.06 -9.37 9.88
C ARG A 204 4.43 -9.69 9.31
N ILE A 205 5.45 -8.85 9.54
CA ILE A 205 6.82 -9.09 9.10
C ILE A 205 7.35 -10.39 9.70
N ARG A 206 7.09 -10.65 10.99
CA ARG A 206 7.48 -11.92 11.63
C ARG A 206 6.76 -13.11 11.01
N ALA A 207 5.46 -12.99 10.74
CA ALA A 207 4.68 -14.04 10.10
C ALA A 207 5.18 -14.32 8.67
N ILE A 208 5.43 -13.27 7.88
CA ILE A 208 6.02 -13.40 6.54
C ILE A 208 7.41 -14.05 6.63
N LYS A 209 8.25 -13.64 7.58
CA LYS A 209 9.57 -14.25 7.77
C LYS A 209 9.46 -15.74 8.15
N ALA A 210 8.53 -16.09 9.04
CA ALA A 210 8.30 -17.48 9.42
C ALA A 210 7.83 -18.33 8.22
N VAL A 211 6.86 -17.83 7.46
CA VAL A 211 6.37 -18.48 6.24
C VAL A 211 7.46 -18.57 5.18
N ASN A 212 8.24 -17.51 4.95
CA ASN A 212 9.33 -17.53 3.97
C ASN A 212 10.46 -18.47 4.39
N ALA A 213 10.77 -18.56 5.69
CA ALA A 213 11.72 -19.55 6.21
C ALA A 213 11.20 -20.98 5.97
N GLU A 214 9.90 -21.19 6.17
CA GLU A 214 9.24 -22.45 5.82
C GLU A 214 9.28 -22.70 4.30
N LEU A 215 9.14 -21.69 3.46
CA LEU A 215 9.19 -21.82 2.00
C LEU A 215 10.61 -21.80 1.41
N SER A 216 11.65 -21.65 2.22
CA SER A 216 13.04 -21.67 1.75
C SER A 216 13.49 -23.11 1.49
N LEU A 217 14.16 -23.30 0.35
CA LEU A 217 14.83 -24.55 -0.06
C LEU A 217 16.36 -24.37 -0.06
N GLU A 218 16.88 -23.25 0.45
CA GLU A 218 18.31 -22.98 0.52
C GLU A 218 19.02 -24.04 1.37
N GLY A 219 20.11 -24.61 0.83
CA GLY A 219 20.87 -25.68 1.49
C GLY A 219 20.22 -27.06 1.42
N THR A 220 19.11 -27.21 0.70
CA THR A 220 18.49 -28.52 0.43
C THR A 220 18.92 -29.08 -0.92
N GLU A 221 18.78 -30.39 -1.06
CA GLU A 221 18.99 -31.12 -2.33
C GLU A 221 17.89 -30.86 -3.39
N LEU A 222 16.81 -30.16 -3.01
CA LEU A 222 15.65 -29.88 -3.86
C LEU A 222 15.86 -28.60 -4.69
N VAL A 223 16.98 -28.55 -5.40
CA VAL A 223 17.37 -27.46 -6.30
C VAL A 223 17.62 -27.98 -7.71
N GLY A 224 17.58 -27.09 -8.72
CA GLY A 224 17.80 -27.44 -10.11
C GLY A 224 16.78 -28.47 -10.62
N ILE A 225 17.25 -29.65 -11.06
CA ILE A 225 16.41 -30.70 -11.66
C ILE A 225 15.42 -31.32 -10.64
N PHE A 226 15.74 -31.21 -9.35
CA PHE A 226 14.91 -31.69 -8.24
C PHE A 226 14.09 -30.58 -7.57
N ASP A 227 14.06 -29.38 -8.15
CA ASP A 227 13.17 -28.32 -7.69
C ASP A 227 11.72 -28.84 -7.66
N PRO A 228 10.94 -28.59 -6.58
CA PRO A 228 9.54 -29.02 -6.46
C PRO A 228 8.65 -28.67 -7.65
N ARG A 229 8.95 -27.58 -8.36
CA ARG A 229 8.20 -27.08 -9.51
C ARG A 229 8.77 -27.53 -10.85
N TRP A 230 9.84 -28.32 -10.84
CA TRP A 230 10.44 -28.81 -12.07
C TRP A 230 9.38 -29.56 -12.90
N PRO A 231 9.25 -29.27 -14.21
CA PRO A 231 8.18 -29.83 -15.04
C PRO A 231 8.08 -31.37 -15.00
N ASP A 232 9.21 -32.08 -14.95
CA ASP A 232 9.22 -33.56 -14.91
C ASP A 232 8.72 -34.17 -13.57
N ASN A 233 8.42 -33.35 -12.56
CA ASN A 233 7.73 -33.81 -11.34
C ASN A 233 6.24 -34.08 -11.57
N ARG A 234 5.71 -33.66 -12.73
CA ARG A 234 4.30 -33.77 -13.08
C ARG A 234 4.13 -34.41 -14.45
N TYR A 235 3.09 -35.23 -14.56
CA TYR A 235 2.57 -35.64 -15.84
C TYR A 235 1.85 -34.47 -16.52
N HIS A 236 1.64 -34.56 -17.84
CA HIS A 236 0.84 -33.59 -18.58
C HIS A 236 -0.60 -33.45 -18.05
N SER A 237 -1.12 -34.50 -17.40
CA SER A 237 -2.42 -34.50 -16.70
C SER A 237 -2.44 -33.73 -15.38
N GLY A 238 -1.30 -33.18 -14.93
CA GLY A 238 -1.16 -32.46 -13.66
C GLY A 238 -0.89 -33.35 -12.43
N CYS A 239 -1.00 -34.67 -12.56
CA CYS A 239 -0.67 -35.63 -11.50
C CYS A 239 0.85 -35.70 -11.24
N LEU A 240 1.27 -35.98 -10.01
CA LEU A 240 2.69 -36.15 -9.69
C LEU A 240 3.27 -37.44 -10.30
N THR A 241 4.48 -37.35 -10.84
CA THR A 241 5.32 -38.52 -11.20
C THR A 241 5.85 -39.18 -9.93
N PRO A 242 6.40 -40.42 -9.99
CA PRO A 242 7.05 -41.04 -8.83
C PRO A 242 8.14 -40.12 -8.22
N ARG A 243 8.88 -39.42 -9.09
CA ARG A 243 9.85 -38.41 -8.68
C ARG A 243 9.19 -37.23 -7.96
N GLY A 244 8.10 -36.70 -8.50
CA GLY A 244 7.33 -35.64 -7.84
C GLY A 244 6.70 -36.06 -6.51
N ILE A 245 6.32 -37.33 -6.35
CA ILE A 245 5.83 -37.89 -5.08
C ILE A 245 6.98 -37.93 -4.06
N GLU A 246 8.16 -38.43 -4.44
CA GLU A 246 9.32 -38.48 -3.56
C GLU A 246 9.75 -37.07 -3.13
N ILE A 247 9.79 -36.10 -4.05
CA ILE A 247 10.06 -34.69 -3.71
C ILE A 247 9.02 -34.14 -2.72
N CYS A 248 7.73 -34.46 -2.91
CA CYS A 248 6.67 -34.06 -1.98
C CYS A 248 6.90 -34.63 -0.57
N TYR A 249 7.32 -35.89 -0.47
CA TYR A 249 7.62 -36.53 0.81
C TYR A 249 8.89 -35.97 1.46
N ARG A 250 9.94 -35.70 0.68
CA ARG A 250 11.15 -35.03 1.18
C ARG A 250 10.87 -33.65 1.77
N LEU A 251 9.93 -32.91 1.20
CA LEU A 251 9.48 -31.65 1.81
C LEU A 251 8.81 -31.89 3.18
N PHE A 252 8.02 -32.95 3.36
CA PHE A 252 7.48 -33.30 4.68
C PHE A 252 8.57 -33.80 5.65
N ASP A 253 9.55 -34.57 5.16
CA ASP A 253 10.70 -35.02 5.95
C ASP A 253 11.51 -33.82 6.47
N MET A 254 11.56 -32.72 5.72
CA MET A 254 12.16 -31.44 6.13
C MET A 254 11.29 -30.63 7.12
N GLY A 255 10.19 -31.19 7.62
CA GLY A 255 9.28 -30.55 8.58
C GLY A 255 8.41 -29.45 7.98
N LYS A 256 8.27 -29.38 6.65
CA LYS A 256 7.41 -28.39 5.98
C LYS A 256 5.94 -28.74 6.24
N SER A 257 5.11 -27.75 6.58
CA SER A 257 3.68 -27.98 6.73
C SER A 257 3.01 -28.27 5.38
N ALA A 258 1.84 -28.91 5.40
CA ALA A 258 1.04 -29.12 4.19
C ALA A 258 0.72 -27.82 3.44
N MET A 259 0.67 -26.68 4.12
CA MET A 259 0.49 -25.39 3.45
C MET A 259 1.73 -24.99 2.65
N ALA A 260 2.92 -25.10 3.26
CA ALA A 260 4.18 -24.80 2.58
C ALA A 260 4.42 -25.76 1.41
N VAL A 261 4.18 -27.06 1.59
CA VAL A 261 4.29 -28.05 0.50
C VAL A 261 3.32 -27.74 -0.64
N ALA A 262 2.09 -27.31 -0.36
CA ALA A 262 1.14 -26.89 -1.39
C ALA A 262 1.65 -25.69 -2.22
N HIS A 263 2.24 -24.70 -1.56
CA HIS A 263 2.83 -23.54 -2.24
C HIS A 263 4.11 -23.86 -3.01
N LEU A 264 4.97 -24.72 -2.46
CA LEU A 264 6.23 -25.13 -3.08
C LEU A 264 5.97 -26.00 -4.32
N MET A 265 5.11 -27.01 -4.18
CA MET A 265 4.80 -27.93 -5.27
C MET A 265 3.83 -27.32 -6.29
N GLU A 266 3.05 -26.28 -5.95
CA GLU A 266 1.90 -25.76 -6.73
C GLU A 266 0.71 -26.74 -6.81
N MET A 267 0.35 -27.31 -5.67
CA MET A 267 -0.72 -28.29 -5.55
C MET A 267 -1.88 -27.74 -4.72
N SER A 268 -3.07 -28.30 -4.91
CA SER A 268 -4.20 -27.99 -4.03
C SER A 268 -3.92 -28.51 -2.60
N LEU A 269 -4.29 -27.72 -1.58
CA LEU A 269 -4.14 -28.12 -0.18
C LEU A 269 -4.81 -29.48 0.14
N PRO A 270 -6.02 -29.80 -0.37
CA PRO A 270 -6.60 -31.14 -0.19
C PRO A 270 -5.72 -32.26 -0.75
N SER A 271 -5.15 -32.10 -1.95
CA SER A 271 -4.24 -33.09 -2.55
C SER A 271 -2.99 -33.29 -1.72
N VAL A 272 -2.43 -32.21 -1.17
CA VAL A 272 -1.23 -32.27 -0.32
C VAL A 272 -1.53 -32.93 1.02
N ARG A 273 -2.68 -32.65 1.64
CA ARG A 273 -3.11 -33.35 2.87
C ARG A 273 -3.31 -34.85 2.66
N ALA A 274 -3.82 -35.26 1.49
CA ALA A 274 -3.92 -36.67 1.14
C ALA A 274 -2.52 -37.32 1.03
N ARG A 275 -1.54 -36.61 0.47
CA ARG A 275 -0.13 -37.06 0.43
C ARG A 275 0.52 -37.07 1.80
N GLU A 276 0.25 -36.08 2.65
CA GLU A 276 0.73 -36.05 4.04
C GLU A 276 0.23 -37.28 4.80
N LYS A 277 -1.03 -37.69 4.61
CA LYS A 277 -1.57 -38.91 5.22
C LYS A 277 -0.81 -40.16 4.75
N GLN A 278 -0.60 -40.31 3.44
CA GLN A 278 0.17 -41.42 2.87
C GLN A 278 1.62 -41.43 3.35
N TRP A 279 2.25 -40.26 3.45
CA TRP A 279 3.59 -40.09 4.00
C TRP A 279 3.68 -40.59 5.45
N ARG A 280 2.70 -40.22 6.31
CA ARG A 280 2.62 -40.74 7.68
C ARG A 280 2.43 -42.26 7.73
N GLU A 281 1.62 -42.82 6.83
CA GLU A 281 1.41 -44.27 6.71
C GLU A 281 2.71 -45.01 6.32
N LEU A 282 3.59 -44.36 5.56
CA LEU A 282 4.91 -44.89 5.15
C LEU A 282 6.01 -44.75 6.22
N GLY A 283 5.67 -44.26 7.43
CA GLY A 283 6.61 -44.09 8.54
C GLY A 283 6.99 -42.64 8.83
N GLY A 284 6.41 -41.67 8.12
CA GLY A 284 6.63 -40.24 8.35
C GLY A 284 8.11 -39.87 8.27
N GLU A 285 8.62 -39.18 9.27
CA GLU A 285 10.04 -38.78 9.39
C GLU A 285 11.02 -39.96 9.40
N SER A 286 10.54 -41.17 9.70
CA SER A 286 11.33 -42.40 9.74
C SER A 286 11.15 -43.31 8.52
N ARG A 287 10.48 -42.82 7.47
CA ARG A 287 10.30 -43.58 6.23
C ARG A 287 11.64 -43.88 5.55
N ILE A 288 11.66 -44.94 4.75
CA ILE A 288 12.81 -45.23 3.88
C ILE A 288 12.78 -44.26 2.69
N MET A 289 13.81 -43.43 2.57
CA MET A 289 13.96 -42.49 1.44
C MET A 289 14.35 -43.26 0.17
N THR A 290 13.70 -42.93 -0.93
CA THR A 290 14.08 -43.47 -2.25
C THR A 290 15.12 -42.54 -2.87
N ASP A 291 16.17 -43.09 -3.46
CA ASP A 291 17.16 -42.28 -4.17
C ASP A 291 16.53 -41.57 -5.39
N LEU A 292 16.65 -40.25 -5.47
CA LEU A 292 16.04 -39.43 -6.51
C LEU A 292 16.67 -39.65 -7.88
N GLU A 293 17.98 -39.92 -7.92
CA GLU A 293 18.70 -40.16 -9.17
C GLU A 293 18.34 -41.53 -9.78
N GLY A 294 18.01 -42.51 -8.93
CA GLY A 294 17.54 -43.83 -9.32
C GLY A 294 16.09 -43.88 -9.83
N ILE A 295 15.29 -42.81 -9.67
CA ILE A 295 13.90 -42.79 -10.16
C ILE A 295 13.90 -42.46 -11.66
N PRO A 296 13.43 -43.38 -12.53
CA PRO A 296 13.43 -43.14 -13.97
C PRO A 296 12.58 -41.91 -14.32
N ALA A 297 13.10 -41.07 -15.21
CA ALA A 297 12.37 -39.93 -15.75
C ALA A 297 11.21 -40.43 -16.63
N ILE A 298 10.01 -40.54 -16.05
CA ILE A 298 8.83 -40.99 -16.79
C ILE A 298 8.28 -39.83 -17.63
N ARG A 299 8.83 -39.65 -18.83
CA ARG A 299 8.13 -38.90 -19.89
C ARG A 299 7.13 -39.85 -20.53
N LYS A 300 5.85 -39.80 -20.13
CA LYS A 300 4.79 -40.34 -21.00
C LYS A 300 4.90 -39.56 -22.32
N ARG A 301 5.19 -40.24 -23.43
CA ARG A 301 5.03 -39.67 -24.76
C ARG A 301 3.57 -39.21 -24.86
N LEU A 302 3.32 -37.93 -25.11
CA LEU A 302 1.99 -37.49 -25.55
C LEU A 302 1.64 -38.34 -26.77
N ARG A 303 0.58 -39.15 -26.67
CA ARG A 303 0.01 -39.73 -27.88
C ARG A 303 -0.71 -38.61 -28.59
N TYR A 304 -0.57 -38.55 -29.91
CA TYR A 304 -1.27 -37.57 -30.76
C TYR A 304 -2.80 -37.61 -30.56
N GLU A 305 -3.31 -38.75 -30.07
CA GLU A 305 -4.71 -39.01 -29.72
C GLU A 305 -5.20 -38.25 -28.47
N ASP A 306 -4.30 -37.89 -27.53
CA ASP A 306 -4.64 -37.16 -26.30
C ASP A 306 -4.66 -35.62 -26.49
N MET A 307 -4.32 -35.14 -27.71
CA MET A 307 -4.27 -33.71 -28.06
C MET A 307 -5.53 -33.21 -28.82
N ARG A 308 -6.64 -33.96 -28.77
CA ARG A 308 -7.94 -33.55 -29.34
C ARG A 308 -8.95 -33.18 -28.28
#